data_AF-A0A370G0A3-F1
#
_entry.id   AF-A0A370G0A3-F1
#
_cell.length_a   1.000
_cell.length_b   1.000
_cell.length_c   1.000
_cell.angle_alpha   90.00
_cell.angle_beta   90.00
_cell.angle_gamma   90.00
#
_symmetry.space_group_name_H-M   'P 1'
#
loop_
_entity.id
_entity.type
_entity.pdbx_description
1 polymer ?
#
loop_
_entity_poly.entity_id
_entity_poly.type
_entity_poly.pdbx_seq_one_letter_code
_entity_poly.pdbx_strand_id
1 'polypeptide(L)'
;MHDRPQSVVENEAAIDLRSKLESEARAEYKNTTPPLSIEAMRLLVYDENKRRLEAGQDGFNCLVIEANDLIKTIKKIQTIPLTDKPIRIQLLVKHDQHYYGIDILLSKASKECLGFDAGGDIRGLMGINKLIDITDPDGDIFFTKIYMPSEEDPQLNPQKDYESCHIFAFDQLCQSSRIDIFSYLQNRISNFQHENDTNLYALHWDEMPPQLVWNTQSISWLEFYMTKHKSEIMNVLPGLNTTFVGYLAKVKDHDSSLNKEINVSVKILFLDYQNRMRALLKNMPDNELIAITSNTDVLNLQLQPSVSEHKDSTEILDDNAVLDKLKYLVQNKLFWQKRFNTTSDTPPSFMRELQALLADTKSKEAMLGEIVKLAKRKVRSSMFTPEVMTFYKELAALTDESNNSIARNQTIRRISLDYDALRQIEIELKNQNIVK
;
A
#
# COMPACT_ATOMS: atom_id res chain seq x y z
N MET A 1 -0.37 -47.94 19.89
CA MET A 1 -0.25 -46.65 19.18
C MET A 1 -0.45 -45.58 20.24
N HIS A 2 0.59 -44.81 20.56
CA HIS A 2 0.51 -43.78 21.59
C HIS A 2 0.02 -42.48 20.94
N ASP A 3 -1.13 -41.98 21.40
CA ASP A 3 -1.66 -40.68 21.00
C ASP A 3 -0.66 -39.59 21.38
N ARG A 4 -0.09 -38.90 20.38
CA ARG A 4 0.69 -37.69 20.63
C ARG A 4 -0.26 -36.64 21.23
N PRO A 5 0.17 -35.87 22.24
CA PRO A 5 -0.63 -34.77 22.75
C PRO A 5 -0.95 -33.79 21.62
N GLN A 6 -2.22 -33.40 21.49
CA GLN A 6 -2.71 -32.49 20.45
C GLN A 6 -1.93 -31.17 20.42
N SER A 7 -1.49 -30.69 21.58
CA SER A 7 -0.65 -29.49 21.74
C SER A 7 0.74 -29.59 21.09
N VAL A 8 1.28 -30.79 20.89
CA VAL A 8 2.57 -31.00 20.21
C VAL A 8 2.39 -30.88 18.70
N VAL A 9 1.28 -31.41 18.16
CA VAL A 9 0.97 -31.39 16.73
C VAL A 9 0.67 -29.95 16.25
N GLU A 10 -0.07 -29.17 17.05
CA GLU A 10 -0.37 -27.76 16.73
C GLU A 10 0.90 -26.90 16.70
N ASN A 11 1.88 -27.19 17.55
CA ASN A 11 3.15 -26.47 17.59
C ASN A 11 4.04 -26.82 16.38
N GLU A 12 4.11 -28.10 15.97
CA GLU A 12 4.84 -28.51 14.76
C GLU A 12 4.27 -27.81 13.50
N ALA A 13 2.94 -27.77 13.36
CA ALA A 13 2.28 -27.10 12.24
C ALA A 13 2.57 -25.58 12.19
N ALA A 14 2.63 -24.92 13.35
CA ALA A 14 2.96 -23.49 13.42
C ALA A 14 4.40 -23.21 12.96
N ILE A 15 5.35 -24.04 13.40
CA ILE A 15 6.77 -23.93 13.05
C ILE A 15 6.96 -24.10 11.54
N ASP A 16 6.32 -25.10 10.93
CA ASP A 16 6.41 -25.35 9.50
C ASP A 16 5.80 -24.21 8.68
N LEU A 17 4.63 -23.70 9.09
CA LEU A 17 3.99 -22.56 8.46
C LEU A 17 4.87 -21.31 8.53
N ARG A 18 5.42 -21.00 9.70
CA ARG A 18 6.33 -19.86 9.89
C ARG A 18 7.56 -19.99 9.01
N SER A 19 8.18 -21.16 8.98
CA SER A 19 9.36 -21.44 8.14
C SER A 19 9.05 -21.22 6.65
N LYS A 20 7.90 -21.71 6.17
CA LYS A 20 7.41 -21.47 4.80
C LYS A 20 7.26 -19.97 4.51
N LEU A 21 6.56 -19.22 5.37
CA LEU A 21 6.31 -17.80 5.19
C LEU A 21 7.60 -16.96 5.28
N GLU A 22 8.52 -17.33 6.16
CA GLU A 22 9.84 -16.69 6.23
C GLU A 22 10.67 -16.94 4.97
N SER A 23 10.56 -18.13 4.37
CA SER A 23 11.20 -18.44 3.09
C SER A 23 10.66 -17.55 1.98
N GLU A 24 9.33 -17.42 1.86
CA GLU A 24 8.68 -16.53 0.88
C GLU A 24 9.07 -15.06 1.10
N ALA A 25 9.11 -14.61 2.36
CA ALA A 25 9.48 -13.25 2.74
C ALA A 25 10.98 -12.92 2.55
N ARG A 26 11.82 -13.95 2.31
CA ARG A 26 13.25 -13.81 2.01
C ARG A 26 13.60 -14.19 0.57
N ALA A 27 12.64 -14.70 -0.21
CA ALA A 27 12.87 -15.15 -1.56
C ALA A 27 13.50 -14.02 -2.39
N GLU A 28 14.66 -14.29 -2.97
CA GLU A 28 15.37 -13.31 -3.78
C GLU A 28 14.59 -13.03 -5.07
N TYR A 29 14.44 -11.76 -5.41
CA TYR A 29 13.94 -11.35 -6.71
C TYR A 29 15.01 -11.65 -7.78
N LYS A 30 14.86 -12.77 -8.49
CA LYS A 30 15.76 -13.21 -9.58
C LYS A 30 15.09 -12.99 -10.94
N ASN A 31 14.71 -11.74 -11.20
CA ASN A 31 14.01 -11.25 -12.40
C ASN A 31 12.53 -11.59 -12.50
N THR A 32 11.99 -12.42 -11.60
CA THR A 32 10.57 -12.73 -11.53
C THR A 32 10.04 -12.53 -10.11
N THR A 33 8.72 -12.36 -10.00
CA THR A 33 8.03 -12.12 -8.73
C THR A 33 7.41 -13.44 -8.29
N PRO A 34 8.09 -14.27 -7.48
CA PRO A 34 7.57 -15.58 -7.16
C PRO A 34 6.18 -15.46 -6.52
N PRO A 35 5.21 -16.29 -6.95
CA PRO A 35 3.84 -16.19 -6.48
C PRO A 35 3.78 -16.43 -4.97
N LEU A 36 3.17 -15.49 -4.24
CA LEU A 36 2.92 -15.64 -2.81
C LEU A 36 1.81 -16.67 -2.55
N SER A 37 1.99 -17.46 -1.49
CA SER A 37 0.96 -18.41 -1.06
C SER A 37 -0.29 -17.70 -0.53
N ILE A 38 -1.41 -18.43 -0.44
CA ILE A 38 -2.62 -17.87 0.14
C ILE A 38 -2.42 -17.44 1.59
N GLU A 39 -1.59 -18.16 2.34
CA GLU A 39 -1.24 -17.81 3.72
C GLU A 39 -0.42 -16.52 3.78
N ALA A 40 0.52 -16.31 2.87
CA ALA A 40 1.27 -15.06 2.76
C ALA A 40 0.33 -13.88 2.42
N MET A 41 -0.62 -14.08 1.50
CA MET A 41 -1.61 -13.05 1.18
C MET A 41 -2.55 -12.76 2.35
N ARG A 42 -2.96 -13.78 3.13
CA ARG A 42 -3.74 -13.58 4.38
C ARG A 42 -2.98 -12.72 5.39
N LEU A 43 -1.69 -12.97 5.56
CA LEU A 43 -0.84 -12.18 6.44
C LEU A 43 -0.73 -10.72 6.00
N LEU A 44 -0.59 -10.47 4.69
CA LEU A 44 -0.54 -9.11 4.13
C LEU A 44 -1.87 -8.36 4.27
N VAL A 45 -2.99 -9.04 4.05
CA VAL A 45 -4.33 -8.48 4.26
C VAL A 45 -4.59 -8.18 5.73
N TYR A 46 -4.16 -9.06 6.65
CA TYR A 46 -4.22 -8.79 8.09
C TYR A 46 -3.45 -7.51 8.46
N ASP A 47 -2.24 -7.35 7.94
CA ASP A 47 -1.42 -6.16 8.18
C ASP A 47 -2.03 -4.88 7.61
N GLU A 48 -2.58 -4.90 6.39
CA GLU A 48 -3.27 -3.72 5.85
C GLU A 48 -4.49 -3.35 6.70
N ASN A 49 -5.32 -4.32 7.10
CA ASN A 49 -6.46 -4.08 8.00
C ASN A 49 -5.99 -3.45 9.32
N LYS A 50 -4.98 -4.04 9.97
CA LYS A 50 -4.43 -3.55 11.24
C LYS A 50 -3.90 -2.13 11.11
N ARG A 51 -3.10 -1.84 10.08
CA ARG A 51 -2.52 -0.50 9.86
C ARG A 51 -3.59 0.56 9.63
N ARG A 52 -4.70 0.24 8.95
CA ARG A 52 -5.80 1.20 8.75
C ARG A 52 -6.54 1.48 10.04
N LEU A 53 -6.86 0.44 10.82
CA LEU A 53 -7.51 0.60 12.12
C LEU A 53 -6.64 1.43 13.08
N GLU A 54 -5.34 1.16 13.15
CA GLU A 54 -4.40 1.92 13.97
C GLU A 54 -4.25 3.38 13.51
N ALA A 55 -4.45 3.65 12.22
CA ALA A 55 -4.43 4.99 11.64
C ALA A 55 -5.77 5.73 11.71
N GLY A 56 -6.83 5.12 12.29
CA GLY A 56 -8.18 5.69 12.32
C GLY A 56 -8.82 5.82 10.93
N GLN A 57 -8.36 5.03 9.96
CA GLN A 57 -8.88 5.00 8.60
C GLN A 57 -10.01 3.97 8.46
N ASP A 58 -10.80 4.11 7.38
CA ASP A 58 -11.78 3.11 6.99
C ASP A 58 -11.14 1.72 6.88
N GLY A 59 -11.84 0.72 7.44
CA GLY A 59 -11.42 -0.67 7.38
C GLY A 59 -11.22 -1.13 5.95
N PHE A 60 -10.14 -1.89 5.71
CA PHE A 60 -9.89 -2.49 4.39
C PHE A 60 -10.93 -3.60 4.10
N ASN A 61 -11.48 -4.24 5.14
CA ASN A 61 -12.57 -5.24 5.04
C ASN A 61 -12.32 -6.31 3.96
N CYS A 62 -11.05 -6.69 3.78
CA CYS A 62 -10.64 -7.63 2.76
C CYS A 62 -10.51 -9.05 3.32
N LEU A 63 -10.97 -10.01 2.53
CA LEU A 63 -10.91 -11.45 2.77
C LEU A 63 -10.06 -12.13 1.70
N VAL A 64 -9.25 -13.10 2.09
CA VAL A 64 -8.50 -13.94 1.14
C VAL A 64 -9.11 -15.33 1.08
N ILE A 65 -9.65 -15.69 -0.08
CA ILE A 65 -10.41 -16.92 -0.29
C ILE A 65 -9.88 -17.70 -1.51
N GLU A 66 -10.14 -19.00 -1.52
CA GLU A 66 -9.96 -19.81 -2.74
C GLU A 66 -11.19 -19.66 -3.64
N ALA A 67 -11.02 -19.80 -4.95
CA ALA A 67 -12.09 -19.63 -5.95
C ALA A 67 -13.27 -20.59 -5.74
N ASN A 68 -13.01 -21.78 -5.20
CA ASN A 68 -14.05 -22.74 -4.85
C ASN A 68 -14.95 -22.28 -3.70
N ASP A 69 -14.46 -21.36 -2.86
CA ASP A 69 -15.21 -20.76 -1.76
C ASP A 69 -15.92 -19.46 -2.16
N LEU A 70 -15.76 -18.97 -3.40
CA LEU A 70 -16.32 -17.68 -3.83
C LEU A 70 -17.83 -17.62 -3.63
N ILE A 71 -18.59 -18.55 -4.22
CA ILE A 71 -20.06 -18.56 -4.12
C ILE A 71 -20.53 -18.74 -2.67
N LYS A 72 -19.85 -19.60 -1.91
CA LYS A 72 -20.14 -19.79 -0.48
C LYS A 72 -19.92 -18.50 0.31
N THR A 73 -18.88 -17.74 -0.03
CA THR A 73 -18.56 -16.46 0.61
C THR A 73 -19.59 -15.40 0.23
N ILE A 74 -19.96 -15.28 -1.05
CA ILE A 74 -21.03 -14.36 -1.48
C ILE A 74 -22.34 -14.67 -0.78
N LYS A 75 -22.74 -15.95 -0.70
CA LYS A 75 -23.96 -16.35 0.03
C LYS A 75 -23.98 -15.92 1.49
N LYS A 76 -22.83 -15.90 2.14
CA LYS A 76 -22.73 -15.40 3.51
C LYS A 76 -22.71 -13.86 3.56
N ILE A 77 -22.12 -13.20 2.57
CA ILE A 77 -22.21 -11.74 2.42
C ILE A 77 -23.67 -11.29 2.22
N GLN A 78 -24.49 -12.08 1.51
CA GLN A 78 -25.93 -11.82 1.35
C GLN A 78 -26.71 -11.78 2.67
N THR A 79 -26.20 -12.39 3.75
CA THR A 79 -26.87 -12.36 5.06
C THR A 79 -26.56 -11.11 5.87
N ILE A 80 -25.69 -10.22 5.37
CA ILE A 80 -25.35 -8.97 6.05
C ILE A 80 -26.55 -8.02 5.97
N PRO A 81 -27.06 -7.50 7.10
CA PRO A 81 -28.16 -6.55 7.08
C PRO A 81 -27.80 -5.28 6.31
N LEU A 82 -28.59 -4.95 5.29
CA LEU A 82 -28.37 -3.74 4.50
C LEU A 82 -28.83 -2.50 5.28
N THR A 83 -27.97 -1.48 5.29
CA THR A 83 -28.28 -0.19 5.91
C THR A 83 -28.23 0.92 4.86
N ASP A 84 -28.67 2.12 5.24
CA ASP A 84 -28.55 3.31 4.38
C ASP A 84 -27.09 3.76 4.23
N LYS A 85 -26.22 3.38 5.19
CA LYS A 85 -24.77 3.58 5.05
C LYS A 85 -24.16 2.42 4.26
N PRO A 86 -23.38 2.71 3.20
CA PRO A 86 -22.73 1.67 2.45
C PRO A 86 -21.72 0.90 3.32
N ILE A 87 -21.66 -0.41 3.10
CA ILE A 87 -20.64 -1.31 3.61
C ILE A 87 -19.82 -1.78 2.42
N ARG A 88 -18.51 -1.66 2.54
CA ARG A 88 -17.58 -2.12 1.51
C ARG A 88 -16.88 -3.38 1.97
N ILE A 89 -16.85 -4.39 1.11
CA ILE A 89 -16.22 -5.69 1.36
C ILE A 89 -15.34 -6.03 0.17
N GLN A 90 -14.14 -6.51 0.44
CA GLN A 90 -13.17 -6.83 -0.60
C GLN A 90 -12.78 -8.30 -0.53
N LEU A 91 -12.65 -8.94 -1.69
CA LEU A 91 -12.24 -10.33 -1.80
C LEU A 91 -10.99 -10.40 -2.66
N LEU A 92 -9.90 -10.89 -2.09
CA LEU A 92 -8.75 -11.34 -2.84
C LEU A 92 -8.91 -12.84 -3.09
N VAL A 93 -9.16 -13.22 -4.34
CA VAL A 93 -9.51 -14.58 -4.70
C VAL A 93 -8.35 -15.27 -5.40
N LYS A 94 -7.97 -16.44 -4.89
CA LYS A 94 -6.96 -17.30 -5.48
C LYS A 94 -7.62 -18.40 -6.32
N HIS A 95 -7.18 -18.58 -7.56
CA HIS A 95 -7.56 -19.68 -8.44
C HIS A 95 -6.28 -20.33 -8.98
N ASP A 96 -5.92 -21.49 -8.42
CA ASP A 96 -4.61 -22.13 -8.62
C ASP A 96 -3.45 -21.20 -8.27
N GLN A 97 -2.69 -20.74 -9.28
CA GLN A 97 -1.58 -19.81 -9.14
C GLN A 97 -1.98 -18.36 -9.45
N HIS A 98 -3.21 -18.12 -9.91
CA HIS A 98 -3.69 -16.79 -10.27
C HIS A 98 -4.43 -16.12 -9.12
N TYR A 99 -4.32 -14.80 -9.02
CA TYR A 99 -5.07 -13.99 -8.08
C TYR A 99 -5.81 -12.87 -8.81
N TYR A 100 -7.03 -12.62 -8.38
CA TYR A 100 -7.87 -11.53 -8.86
C TYR A 100 -8.61 -10.89 -7.67
N GLY A 101 -9.05 -9.65 -7.84
CA GLY A 101 -9.76 -8.89 -6.82
C GLY A 101 -11.25 -8.77 -7.12
N ILE A 102 -12.08 -8.72 -6.08
CA ILE A 102 -13.49 -8.33 -6.17
C ILE A 102 -13.76 -7.30 -5.08
N ASP A 103 -14.29 -6.14 -5.46
CA ASP A 103 -14.72 -5.08 -4.56
C ASP A 103 -16.25 -5.01 -4.56
N ILE A 104 -16.87 -5.02 -3.38
CA ILE A 104 -18.31 -5.13 -3.22
C ILE A 104 -18.81 -3.96 -2.39
N LEU A 105 -19.80 -3.23 -2.90
CA LEU A 105 -20.52 -2.18 -2.20
C LEU A 105 -21.94 -2.67 -1.88
N LEU A 106 -22.31 -2.66 -0.60
CA LEU A 106 -23.63 -3.06 -0.13
C LEU A 106 -24.32 -1.89 0.57
N SER A 107 -25.50 -1.53 0.09
CA SER A 107 -26.42 -0.62 0.76
C SER A 107 -27.86 -1.03 0.47
N LYS A 108 -28.84 -0.39 1.12
CA LYS A 108 -30.24 -0.53 0.72
C LYS A 108 -30.52 -0.02 -0.69
N ALA A 109 -29.76 0.98 -1.15
CA ALA A 109 -29.98 1.66 -2.43
C ALA A 109 -29.34 0.92 -3.61
N SER A 110 -28.17 0.31 -3.40
CA SER A 110 -27.45 -0.42 -4.44
C SER A 110 -26.58 -1.55 -3.87
N LYS A 111 -26.44 -2.61 -4.67
CA LYS A 111 -25.57 -3.76 -4.43
C LYS A 111 -24.68 -3.89 -5.66
N GLU A 112 -23.45 -3.40 -5.57
CA GLU A 112 -22.56 -3.27 -6.73
C GLU A 112 -21.30 -4.10 -6.50
N CYS A 113 -20.75 -4.67 -7.57
CA CYS A 113 -19.44 -5.32 -7.51
C CYS A 113 -18.54 -4.90 -8.66
N LEU A 114 -17.23 -4.91 -8.40
CA LEU A 114 -16.18 -4.55 -9.33
C LEU A 114 -15.10 -5.62 -9.29
N GLY A 115 -14.87 -6.27 -10.44
CA GLY A 115 -13.81 -7.24 -10.63
C GLY A 115 -12.50 -6.60 -11.08
N PHE A 116 -11.38 -7.12 -10.58
CA PHE A 116 -10.03 -6.74 -10.98
C PHE A 116 -9.25 -7.96 -11.45
N ASP A 117 -8.86 -7.98 -12.73
CA ASP A 117 -7.89 -8.94 -13.26
C ASP A 117 -6.90 -8.21 -14.16
N ALA A 118 -5.79 -7.78 -13.58
CA ALA A 118 -4.77 -6.99 -14.28
C ALA A 118 -4.08 -7.76 -15.42
N GLY A 119 -4.13 -9.09 -15.41
CA GLY A 119 -3.57 -9.94 -16.45
C GLY A 119 -4.57 -10.35 -17.53
N GLY A 120 -5.87 -10.18 -17.26
CA GLY A 120 -6.94 -10.70 -18.13
C GLY A 120 -6.94 -12.22 -18.20
N ASP A 121 -6.64 -12.90 -17.08
CA ASP A 121 -6.62 -14.36 -17.04
C ASP A 121 -8.06 -14.91 -17.08
N ILE A 122 -8.29 -15.93 -17.90
CA ILE A 122 -9.59 -16.56 -18.04
C ILE A 122 -10.14 -17.07 -16.69
N ARG A 123 -9.26 -17.48 -15.76
CA ARG A 123 -9.65 -17.94 -14.42
C ARG A 123 -10.25 -16.85 -13.56
N GLY A 124 -9.78 -15.60 -13.69
CA GLY A 124 -10.35 -14.46 -12.98
C GLY A 124 -11.66 -14.00 -13.62
N LEU A 125 -11.70 -13.90 -14.95
CA LEU A 125 -12.92 -13.60 -15.71
C LEU A 125 -14.04 -14.60 -15.41
N MET A 126 -13.75 -15.91 -15.47
CA MET A 126 -14.70 -16.95 -15.09
C MET A 126 -15.16 -16.84 -13.62
N GLY A 127 -14.28 -16.40 -12.73
CA GLY A 127 -14.62 -16.16 -11.33
C GLY A 127 -15.64 -15.04 -11.17
N ILE A 128 -15.41 -13.92 -11.84
CA ILE A 128 -16.29 -12.73 -11.83
C ILE A 128 -17.62 -13.03 -12.54
N ASN A 129 -17.60 -13.74 -13.67
CA ASN A 129 -18.82 -14.11 -14.42
C ASN A 129 -19.79 -14.97 -13.59
N LYS A 130 -19.29 -15.77 -12.64
CA LYS A 130 -20.16 -16.52 -11.72
C LYS A 130 -21.01 -15.63 -10.80
N LEU A 131 -20.72 -14.33 -10.72
CA LEU A 131 -21.48 -13.38 -9.90
C LEU A 131 -22.75 -12.86 -10.61
N ILE A 132 -22.83 -12.99 -11.94
CA ILE A 132 -23.94 -12.49 -12.77
C ILE A 132 -25.26 -13.16 -12.37
N ASP A 133 -25.25 -14.48 -12.22
CA ASP A 133 -26.46 -15.27 -11.95
C ASP A 133 -26.76 -15.44 -10.46
N ILE A 134 -26.07 -14.71 -9.58
CA ILE A 134 -26.33 -14.81 -8.15
C ILE A 134 -27.64 -14.10 -7.83
N THR A 135 -28.60 -14.85 -7.30
CA THR A 135 -29.86 -14.31 -6.80
C THR A 135 -29.85 -14.18 -5.28
N ASP A 136 -30.65 -13.25 -4.76
CA ASP A 136 -30.97 -13.15 -3.34
C ASP A 136 -32.03 -14.20 -2.92
N PRO A 137 -32.36 -14.32 -1.62
CA PRO A 137 -33.34 -15.30 -1.15
C PRO A 137 -34.74 -15.16 -1.72
N ASP A 138 -35.11 -13.97 -2.21
CA ASP A 138 -36.40 -13.68 -2.82
C ASP A 138 -36.42 -14.05 -4.32
N GLY A 139 -35.26 -14.40 -4.87
CA GLY A 139 -35.09 -14.83 -6.26
C GLY A 139 -34.70 -13.70 -7.21
N ASP A 140 -34.51 -12.48 -6.71
CA ASP A 140 -34.07 -11.33 -7.50
C ASP A 140 -32.56 -11.37 -7.71
N ILE A 141 -32.08 -10.78 -8.81
CA ILE A 141 -30.64 -10.65 -9.08
C ILE A 141 -29.99 -9.87 -7.93
N PHE A 142 -28.96 -10.45 -7.32
CA PHE A 142 -28.35 -9.88 -6.13
C PHE A 142 -27.54 -8.61 -6.45
N PHE A 143 -26.70 -8.63 -7.48
CA PHE A 143 -25.93 -7.46 -7.88
C PHE A 143 -26.68 -6.62 -8.91
N THR A 144 -27.01 -5.39 -8.53
CA THR A 144 -27.65 -4.42 -9.42
C THR A 144 -26.70 -3.91 -10.50
N LYS A 145 -25.38 -3.93 -10.23
CA LYS A 145 -24.33 -3.62 -11.20
C LYS A 145 -23.09 -4.47 -10.94
N ILE A 146 -22.51 -4.99 -12.02
CA ILE A 146 -21.28 -5.76 -12.06
C ILE A 146 -20.36 -5.07 -13.06
N TYR A 147 -19.27 -4.52 -12.55
CA TYR A 147 -18.22 -3.91 -13.35
C TYR A 147 -17.11 -4.95 -13.54
N MET A 148 -16.87 -5.40 -14.77
CA MET A 148 -15.87 -6.42 -15.07
C MET A 148 -14.79 -5.89 -16.02
N PRO A 149 -13.53 -6.34 -15.90
CA PRO A 149 -12.51 -6.04 -16.90
C PRO A 149 -12.98 -6.50 -18.28
N SER A 150 -12.81 -5.64 -19.29
CA SER A 150 -13.10 -5.97 -20.67
C SER A 150 -12.21 -7.11 -21.16
N GLU A 151 -12.76 -8.03 -21.95
CA GLU A 151 -12.04 -9.17 -22.57
C GLU A 151 -11.19 -8.74 -23.79
N GLU A 152 -11.04 -7.44 -24.01
CA GLU A 152 -10.31 -6.88 -25.14
C GLU A 152 -8.78 -7.07 -25.09
N ASP A 153 -8.09 -6.45 -26.06
CA ASP A 153 -6.66 -6.59 -26.36
C ASP A 153 -5.77 -6.75 -25.11
N PRO A 154 -5.14 -7.93 -24.91
CA PRO A 154 -4.19 -8.17 -23.82
C PRO A 154 -3.02 -7.17 -23.77
N GLN A 155 -2.74 -6.44 -24.86
CA GLN A 155 -1.78 -5.34 -24.88
C GLN A 155 -2.21 -4.15 -24.01
N LEU A 156 -3.48 -4.04 -23.64
CA LEU A 156 -4.01 -3.00 -22.76
C LEU A 156 -4.02 -3.40 -21.28
N ASN A 157 -3.73 -4.67 -20.95
CA ASN A 157 -3.70 -5.15 -19.57
C ASN A 157 -2.55 -4.53 -18.76
N PRO A 158 -2.77 -4.07 -17.51
CA PRO A 158 -1.72 -3.51 -16.65
C PRO A 158 -0.56 -4.48 -16.42
N GLN A 159 -0.85 -5.76 -16.23
CA GLN A 159 0.12 -6.81 -16.02
C GLN A 159 0.57 -7.40 -17.35
N LYS A 160 1.88 -7.53 -17.53
CA LYS A 160 2.55 -8.13 -18.71
C LYS A 160 3.31 -9.41 -18.39
N ASP A 161 3.67 -9.65 -17.14
CA ASP A 161 4.21 -10.94 -16.70
C ASP A 161 3.12 -11.93 -16.25
N TYR A 162 3.49 -13.18 -15.98
CA TYR A 162 2.55 -14.22 -15.54
C TYR A 162 2.53 -14.44 -14.02
N GLU A 163 3.38 -13.75 -13.27
CA GLU A 163 3.67 -14.12 -11.87
C GLU A 163 3.20 -13.07 -10.85
N SER A 164 3.03 -11.81 -11.28
CA SER A 164 2.73 -10.69 -10.38
C SER A 164 1.24 -10.44 -10.11
N CYS A 165 0.35 -11.35 -10.52
CA CYS A 165 -1.11 -11.21 -10.33
C CYS A 165 -1.51 -10.97 -8.87
N HIS A 166 -0.85 -11.62 -7.93
CA HIS A 166 -1.08 -11.43 -6.49
C HIS A 166 -0.72 -10.00 -6.02
N ILE A 167 0.27 -9.35 -6.63
CA ILE A 167 0.67 -7.97 -6.31
C ILE A 167 -0.34 -6.99 -6.89
N PHE A 168 -0.72 -7.19 -8.15
CA PHE A 168 -1.72 -6.37 -8.81
C PHE A 168 -3.07 -6.45 -8.10
N ALA A 169 -3.61 -7.65 -7.89
CA ALA A 169 -4.91 -7.85 -7.26
C ALA A 169 -4.96 -7.24 -5.86
N PHE A 170 -3.91 -7.42 -5.06
CA PHE A 170 -3.85 -6.86 -3.71
C PHE A 170 -3.70 -5.32 -3.70
N ASP A 171 -2.82 -4.76 -4.54
CA ASP A 171 -2.66 -3.31 -4.64
C ASP A 171 -3.95 -2.65 -5.16
N GLN A 172 -4.59 -3.22 -6.18
CA GLN A 172 -5.83 -2.69 -6.75
C GLN A 172 -6.95 -2.64 -5.71
N LEU A 173 -7.11 -3.66 -4.88
CA LEU A 173 -8.04 -3.62 -3.74
C LEU A 173 -7.62 -2.54 -2.72
N CYS A 174 -6.33 -2.43 -2.40
CA CYS A 174 -5.83 -1.41 -1.48
C CYS A 174 -6.12 0.01 -1.98
N GLN A 175 -5.94 0.26 -3.27
CA GLN A 175 -6.19 1.57 -3.87
C GLN A 175 -7.67 1.84 -4.07
N SER A 176 -8.44 0.84 -4.52
CA SER A 176 -9.87 1.01 -4.72
C SER A 176 -10.55 1.39 -3.41
N SER A 177 -10.19 0.77 -2.29
CA SER A 177 -10.75 1.08 -0.95
C SER A 177 -10.44 2.50 -0.45
N ARG A 178 -9.50 3.22 -1.07
CA ARG A 178 -9.14 4.61 -0.70
C ARG A 178 -9.88 5.66 -1.51
N ILE A 179 -10.68 5.24 -2.48
CA ILE A 179 -11.43 6.12 -3.37
C ILE A 179 -12.88 5.66 -3.45
N ASP A 180 -13.80 6.58 -3.73
CA ASP A 180 -15.17 6.23 -4.08
C ASP A 180 -15.24 5.74 -5.54
N ILE A 181 -14.75 4.51 -5.74
CA ILE A 181 -14.63 3.92 -7.08
C ILE A 181 -16.01 3.75 -7.73
N PHE A 182 -17.05 3.41 -6.98
CA PHE A 182 -18.37 3.15 -7.55
C PHE A 182 -19.02 4.43 -8.06
N SER A 183 -18.94 5.53 -7.30
CA SER A 183 -19.36 6.84 -7.81
C SER A 183 -18.52 7.28 -9.01
N TYR A 184 -17.21 7.03 -9.00
CA TYR A 184 -16.34 7.33 -10.14
C TYR A 184 -16.79 6.56 -11.40
N LEU A 185 -17.06 5.26 -11.29
CA LEU A 185 -17.48 4.42 -12.41
C LEU A 185 -18.87 4.80 -12.90
N GLN A 186 -19.82 5.08 -12.00
CA GLN A 186 -21.17 5.53 -12.37
C GLN A 186 -21.16 6.81 -13.22
N ASN A 187 -20.24 7.74 -12.92
CA ASN A 187 -20.11 8.99 -13.67
C ASN A 187 -19.42 8.83 -15.03
N ARG A 188 -18.66 7.75 -15.24
CA ARG A 188 -17.87 7.54 -16.47
C ARG A 188 -18.47 6.51 -17.43
N ILE A 189 -19.10 5.45 -16.91
CA ILE A 189 -19.39 4.22 -17.65
C ILE A 189 -20.88 4.08 -17.99
N SER A 190 -21.65 5.17 -17.93
CA SER A 190 -23.07 5.17 -18.35
C SER A 190 -23.29 4.72 -19.81
N ASN A 191 -22.23 4.59 -20.61
CA ASN A 191 -22.29 4.28 -22.04
C ASN A 191 -21.79 2.87 -22.43
N PHE A 192 -21.32 2.03 -21.49
CA PHE A 192 -20.72 0.71 -21.79
C PHE A 192 -21.45 -0.46 -21.12
N GLN A 193 -22.77 -0.37 -21.05
CA GLN A 193 -23.61 -1.50 -20.65
C GLN A 193 -23.49 -2.61 -21.70
N HIS A 194 -23.27 -3.85 -21.26
CA HIS A 194 -23.17 -4.99 -22.18
C HIS A 194 -24.50 -5.16 -22.93
N GLU A 195 -24.45 -5.35 -24.25
CA GLU A 195 -25.66 -5.32 -25.11
C GLU A 195 -26.76 -6.29 -24.66
N ASN A 196 -26.36 -7.40 -24.03
CA ASN A 196 -27.23 -8.51 -23.65
C ASN A 196 -27.50 -8.61 -22.14
N ASP A 197 -26.87 -7.77 -21.31
CA ASP A 197 -27.01 -7.90 -19.87
C ASP A 197 -27.12 -6.54 -19.17
N THR A 198 -28.25 -6.33 -18.52
CA THR A 198 -28.60 -5.02 -17.97
C THR A 198 -27.79 -4.65 -16.73
N ASN A 199 -27.23 -5.61 -16.01
CA ASN A 199 -26.42 -5.34 -14.82
C ASN A 199 -24.91 -5.44 -15.09
N LEU A 200 -24.48 -5.82 -16.30
CA LEU A 200 -23.07 -6.02 -16.62
C LEU A 200 -22.47 -4.84 -17.38
N TYR A 201 -21.33 -4.36 -16.91
CA TYR A 201 -20.58 -3.25 -17.48
C TYR A 201 -19.15 -3.67 -17.74
N ALA A 202 -18.72 -3.61 -19.00
CA ALA A 202 -17.34 -3.86 -19.38
C ALA A 202 -16.48 -2.62 -19.06
N LEU A 203 -15.27 -2.86 -18.54
CA LEU A 203 -14.35 -1.83 -18.10
C LEU A 203 -13.04 -1.92 -18.85
N HIS A 204 -12.65 -0.83 -19.50
CA HIS A 204 -11.31 -0.73 -20.04
C HIS A 204 -10.37 -0.12 -19.00
N TRP A 205 -9.13 -0.63 -18.95
CA TRP A 205 -8.13 -0.15 -17.99
C TRP A 205 -7.78 1.33 -18.21
N ASP A 206 -7.93 1.84 -19.42
CA ASP A 206 -7.74 3.26 -19.74
C ASP A 206 -8.98 4.13 -19.40
N GLU A 207 -9.91 3.61 -18.60
CA GLU A 207 -11.02 4.36 -18.01
C GLU A 207 -10.94 4.40 -16.48
N MET A 208 -10.12 3.50 -15.92
CA MET A 208 -9.84 3.43 -14.49
C MET A 208 -9.16 4.69 -13.98
N PRO A 209 -9.36 5.05 -12.70
CA PRO A 209 -8.65 6.16 -12.08
C PRO A 209 -7.14 5.87 -11.99
N PRO A 210 -6.28 6.91 -11.98
CA PRO A 210 -4.83 6.74 -12.04
C PRO A 210 -4.25 5.80 -10.97
N GLN A 211 -4.85 5.79 -9.78
CA GLN A 211 -4.44 4.95 -8.65
C GLN A 211 -4.56 3.45 -8.94
N LEU A 212 -5.44 3.02 -9.84
CA LEU A 212 -5.61 1.60 -10.17
C LEU A 212 -4.70 1.11 -11.29
N VAL A 213 -4.02 2.02 -11.99
CA VAL A 213 -3.24 1.72 -13.20
C VAL A 213 -1.81 2.21 -13.17
N TRP A 214 -1.41 2.98 -12.15
CA TRP A 214 -0.06 3.51 -12.02
C TRP A 214 1.05 2.44 -11.97
N ASN A 215 0.68 1.19 -11.69
CA ASN A 215 1.59 0.06 -11.59
C ASN A 215 1.62 -0.79 -12.87
N THR A 216 0.95 -0.34 -13.94
CA THR A 216 1.04 -0.97 -15.26
C THR A 216 2.49 -1.10 -15.68
N GLN A 217 2.89 -2.31 -16.11
CA GLN A 217 4.28 -2.63 -16.44
C GLN A 217 4.74 -1.99 -17.76
N SER A 218 3.79 -1.66 -18.66
CA SER A 218 4.05 -1.04 -19.95
C SER A 218 4.14 0.49 -19.84
N ILE A 219 5.34 1.04 -20.03
CA ILE A 219 5.57 2.50 -20.04
C ILE A 219 4.83 3.18 -21.20
N SER A 220 4.84 2.58 -22.39
CA SER A 220 4.13 3.15 -23.55
C SER A 220 2.63 3.21 -23.33
N TRP A 221 2.06 2.23 -22.62
CA TRP A 221 0.64 2.25 -22.23
C TRP A 221 0.37 3.37 -21.21
N LEU A 222 1.24 3.57 -20.23
CA LEU A 222 1.11 4.66 -19.26
C LEU A 222 1.22 6.04 -19.92
N GLU A 223 2.09 6.18 -20.90
CA GLU A 223 2.20 7.40 -21.70
C GLU A 223 0.93 7.65 -22.51
N PHE A 224 0.36 6.62 -23.14
CA PHE A 224 -0.96 6.69 -23.78
C PHE A 224 -2.05 7.10 -22.79
N TYR A 225 -2.14 6.45 -21.63
CA TYR A 225 -3.09 6.77 -20.57
C TYR A 225 -3.00 8.25 -20.16
N MET A 226 -1.78 8.76 -19.97
CA MET A 226 -1.53 10.16 -19.66
C MET A 226 -2.04 11.13 -20.73
N THR A 227 -2.04 10.73 -22.02
CA THR A 227 -2.61 11.56 -23.09
C THR A 227 -4.13 11.69 -23.02
N LYS A 228 -4.82 10.64 -22.54
CA LYS A 228 -6.28 10.58 -22.38
C LYS A 228 -6.76 11.26 -21.09
N HIS A 229 -5.96 11.24 -20.03
CA HIS A 229 -6.32 11.71 -18.67
C HIS A 229 -5.58 12.98 -18.21
N LYS A 230 -5.33 13.94 -19.11
CA LYS A 230 -4.45 15.11 -18.85
C LYS A 230 -4.74 15.90 -17.58
N SER A 231 -6.00 16.06 -17.18
CA SER A 231 -6.37 16.79 -15.96
C SER A 231 -6.09 15.98 -14.70
N GLU A 232 -6.39 14.69 -14.71
CA GLU A 232 -6.30 13.80 -13.53
C GLU A 232 -4.84 13.50 -13.17
N ILE A 233 -3.97 13.36 -14.17
CA ILE A 233 -2.54 13.03 -13.95
C ILE A 233 -1.76 14.16 -13.27
N MET A 234 -2.28 15.39 -13.32
CA MET A 234 -1.70 16.57 -12.68
C MET A 234 -2.11 16.69 -11.21
N ASN A 235 -3.15 15.97 -10.78
CA ASN A 235 -3.56 15.96 -9.39
C ASN A 235 -2.52 15.23 -8.54
N VAL A 236 -2.37 15.68 -7.29
CA VAL A 236 -1.56 14.96 -6.31
C VAL A 236 -2.29 13.67 -5.98
N LEU A 237 -1.58 12.55 -6.13
CA LEU A 237 -2.13 11.23 -5.87
C LEU A 237 -2.22 11.01 -4.36
N PRO A 238 -3.41 10.65 -3.84
CA PRO A 238 -3.60 10.34 -2.43
C PRO A 238 -2.59 9.29 -1.96
N GLY A 239 -1.95 9.54 -0.82
CA GLY A 239 -0.98 8.61 -0.21
C GLY A 239 0.44 8.65 -0.78
N LEU A 240 0.68 9.23 -1.96
CA LEU A 240 2.03 9.34 -2.54
C LEU A 240 2.63 10.74 -2.48
N ASN A 241 1.84 11.78 -2.19
CA ASN A 241 2.30 13.17 -2.12
C ASN A 241 3.07 13.63 -3.39
N THR A 242 2.75 13.05 -4.55
CA THR A 242 3.31 13.36 -5.87
C THR A 242 2.22 13.28 -6.94
N THR A 243 2.45 13.89 -8.10
CA THR A 243 1.61 13.68 -9.30
C THR A 243 1.92 12.33 -9.94
N PHE A 244 1.07 11.88 -10.87
CA PHE A 244 1.30 10.67 -11.65
C PHE A 244 2.60 10.75 -12.46
N VAL A 245 2.87 11.91 -13.05
CA VAL A 245 4.13 12.18 -13.79
C VAL A 245 5.34 12.03 -12.87
N GLY A 246 5.28 12.65 -11.68
CA GLY A 246 6.36 12.58 -10.70
C GLY A 246 6.55 11.19 -10.11
N TYR A 247 5.49 10.38 -10.03
CA TYR A 247 5.57 8.97 -9.67
C TYR A 247 6.28 8.17 -10.76
N LEU A 248 5.81 8.27 -12.01
CA LEU A 248 6.35 7.51 -13.14
C LEU A 248 7.85 7.76 -13.34
N ALA A 249 8.30 9.02 -13.18
CA ALA A 249 9.72 9.38 -13.25
C ALA A 249 10.60 8.64 -12.23
N LYS A 250 10.06 8.17 -11.10
CA LYS A 250 10.80 7.45 -10.05
C LYS A 250 10.84 5.94 -10.24
N VAL A 251 9.89 5.39 -11.00
CA VAL A 251 9.68 3.94 -11.16
C VAL A 251 9.97 3.43 -12.57
N LYS A 252 10.39 4.32 -13.49
CA LYS A 252 10.96 3.94 -14.78
C LYS A 252 12.34 3.30 -14.58
N ASP A 253 12.55 2.15 -15.21
CA ASP A 253 13.85 1.48 -15.30
C ASP A 253 14.06 0.92 -16.72
N HIS A 254 15.30 0.64 -17.09
CA HIS A 254 15.64 0.04 -18.38
C HIS A 254 15.86 -1.47 -18.22
N ASP A 255 15.00 -2.27 -18.87
CA ASP A 255 15.19 -3.72 -18.93
C ASP A 255 16.14 -4.07 -20.08
N SER A 256 17.38 -4.40 -19.73
CA SER A 256 18.41 -4.79 -20.71
C SER A 256 18.07 -6.06 -21.49
N SER A 257 17.26 -6.97 -20.93
CA SER A 257 16.87 -8.22 -21.60
C SER A 257 15.81 -8.01 -22.67
N LEU A 258 14.95 -7.01 -22.48
CA LEU A 258 13.87 -6.65 -23.41
C LEU A 258 14.21 -5.42 -24.27
N ASN A 259 15.33 -4.75 -24.00
CA ASN A 259 15.78 -3.52 -24.62
C ASN A 259 14.68 -2.44 -24.66
N LYS A 260 13.98 -2.26 -23.54
CA LYS A 260 12.87 -1.29 -23.41
C LYS A 260 12.77 -0.72 -21.99
N GLU A 261 12.13 0.44 -21.88
CA GLU A 261 11.74 0.98 -20.57
C GLU A 261 10.57 0.18 -20.00
N ILE A 262 10.65 -0.13 -18.71
CA ILE A 262 9.59 -0.78 -17.94
C ILE A 262 9.27 0.02 -16.69
N ASN A 263 8.06 -0.18 -16.16
CA ASN A 263 7.69 0.31 -14.84
C ASN A 263 8.03 -0.75 -13.79
N VAL A 264 8.99 -0.48 -12.91
CA VAL A 264 9.42 -1.41 -11.85
C VAL A 264 8.64 -1.26 -10.53
N SER A 265 7.54 -0.51 -10.53
CA SER A 265 6.68 -0.32 -9.35
C SER A 265 6.21 -1.64 -8.72
N VAL A 266 5.81 -2.63 -9.52
CA VAL A 266 5.38 -3.95 -9.04
C VAL A 266 6.50 -4.64 -8.26
N LYS A 267 7.74 -4.56 -8.75
CA LYS A 267 8.92 -5.07 -8.04
C LYS A 267 9.17 -4.32 -6.73
N ILE A 268 8.97 -3.00 -6.72
CA ILE A 268 9.10 -2.18 -5.50
C ILE A 268 8.05 -2.61 -4.46
N LEU A 269 6.79 -2.78 -4.89
CA LEU A 269 5.70 -3.26 -4.04
C LEU A 269 5.97 -4.66 -3.50
N PHE A 270 6.44 -5.58 -4.33
CA PHE A 270 6.78 -6.92 -3.87
C PHE A 270 7.82 -6.91 -2.74
N LEU A 271 8.89 -6.11 -2.90
CA LEU A 271 9.91 -5.95 -1.86
C LEU A 271 9.33 -5.31 -0.59
N ASP A 272 8.41 -4.35 -0.71
CA ASP A 272 7.70 -3.78 0.44
C ASP A 272 6.87 -4.85 1.16
N TYR A 273 6.13 -5.68 0.42
CA TYR A 273 5.33 -6.76 1.00
C TYR A 273 6.20 -7.78 1.73
N GLN A 274 7.32 -8.18 1.15
CA GLN A 274 8.30 -9.04 1.83
C GLN A 274 8.85 -8.40 3.12
N ASN A 275 9.13 -7.09 3.12
CA ASN A 275 9.55 -6.38 4.33
C ASN A 275 8.48 -6.39 5.41
N ARG A 276 7.22 -6.14 5.03
CA ARG A 276 6.06 -6.14 5.93
C ARG A 276 5.84 -7.53 6.53
N MET A 277 5.88 -8.58 5.71
CA MET A 277 5.80 -9.97 6.18
C MET A 277 6.89 -10.28 7.20
N ARG A 278 8.15 -9.92 6.93
CA ARG A 278 9.26 -10.12 7.88
C ARG A 278 9.04 -9.38 9.19
N ALA A 279 8.55 -8.15 9.14
CA ALA A 279 8.28 -7.35 10.33
C ALA A 279 7.17 -7.95 11.20
N LEU A 280 6.11 -8.45 10.58
CA LEU A 280 5.00 -9.15 11.25
C LEU A 280 5.46 -10.45 11.87
N LEU A 281 6.05 -11.34 11.06
CA LEU A 281 6.50 -12.66 11.49
C LEU A 281 7.44 -12.56 12.68
N LYS A 282 8.34 -11.58 12.72
CA LYS A 282 9.28 -11.41 13.83
C LYS A 282 8.61 -11.29 15.20
N ASN A 283 7.43 -10.68 15.28
CA ASN A 283 6.78 -10.34 16.56
C ASN A 283 5.43 -11.06 16.77
N MET A 284 4.91 -11.74 15.75
CA MET A 284 3.61 -12.40 15.80
C MET A 284 3.69 -13.73 16.56
N PRO A 285 2.85 -13.96 17.59
CA PRO A 285 2.69 -15.26 18.22
C PRO A 285 2.22 -16.36 17.26
N ASP A 286 2.63 -17.61 17.49
CA ASP A 286 2.30 -18.74 16.63
C ASP A 286 0.80 -19.06 16.56
N ASN A 287 0.09 -18.91 17.67
CA ASN A 287 -1.37 -19.08 17.71
C ASN A 287 -2.11 -18.00 16.89
N GLU A 288 -1.62 -16.76 16.92
CA GLU A 288 -2.16 -15.68 16.09
C GLU A 288 -1.87 -15.95 14.60
N LEU A 289 -0.66 -16.41 14.28
CA LEU A 289 -0.28 -16.77 12.92
C LEU A 289 -1.14 -17.90 12.35
N ILE A 290 -1.38 -18.95 13.13
CA ILE A 290 -2.29 -20.03 12.74
C ILE A 290 -3.69 -19.46 12.51
N ALA A 291 -4.23 -18.69 13.46
CA ALA A 291 -5.59 -18.15 13.35
C ALA A 291 -5.80 -17.30 12.09
N ILE A 292 -4.85 -16.44 11.74
CA ILE A 292 -4.90 -15.59 10.54
C ILE A 292 -4.86 -16.44 9.26
N THR A 293 -4.10 -17.52 9.26
CA THR A 293 -3.84 -18.31 8.05
C THR A 293 -4.81 -19.47 7.85
N SER A 294 -5.51 -19.94 8.89
CA SER A 294 -6.33 -21.15 8.88
C SER A 294 -7.74 -21.00 8.29
N ASN A 295 -8.06 -19.90 7.60
CA ASN A 295 -9.36 -19.66 6.95
C ASN A 295 -10.59 -19.75 7.88
N THR A 296 -10.39 -19.79 9.20
CA THR A 296 -11.42 -20.29 10.12
C THR A 296 -12.57 -19.32 10.32
N ASP A 297 -12.36 -18.02 10.11
CA ASP A 297 -13.37 -16.99 10.39
C ASP A 297 -13.49 -15.95 9.27
N VAL A 298 -13.89 -16.40 8.08
CA VAL A 298 -14.13 -15.55 6.90
C VAL A 298 -15.14 -14.41 7.17
N LEU A 299 -15.85 -14.40 8.31
CA LEU A 299 -16.89 -13.40 8.64
C LEU A 299 -16.90 -12.85 10.06
N ASN A 300 -15.93 -13.20 10.92
CA ASN A 300 -15.78 -12.48 12.20
C ASN A 300 -15.04 -11.15 12.04
N LEU A 301 -14.76 -10.73 10.80
CA LEU A 301 -14.40 -9.34 10.52
C LEU A 301 -15.55 -8.48 11.04
N GLN A 302 -15.27 -7.69 12.08
CA GLN A 302 -16.15 -6.60 12.50
C GLN A 302 -16.22 -5.62 11.33
N LEU A 303 -17.17 -5.87 10.42
CA LEU A 303 -17.37 -5.04 9.23
C LEU A 303 -17.59 -3.62 9.69
N GLN A 304 -16.64 -2.75 9.36
CA GLN A 304 -16.77 -1.34 9.64
C GLN A 304 -17.55 -0.69 8.49
N PRO A 305 -18.58 0.13 8.78
CA PRO A 305 -19.18 0.98 7.75
C PRO A 305 -18.12 1.90 7.16
N SER A 306 -18.19 2.19 5.86
CA SER A 306 -17.29 3.17 5.23
C SER A 306 -17.64 4.57 5.73
N VAL A 307 -16.66 5.31 6.25
CA VAL A 307 -16.84 6.69 6.74
C VAL A 307 -16.47 7.64 5.59
N SER A 308 -17.34 7.73 4.58
CA SER A 308 -17.14 8.66 3.46
C SER A 308 -17.60 10.11 3.74
N GLU A 309 -18.05 10.42 4.96
CA GLU A 309 -18.11 11.82 5.38
C GLU A 309 -16.74 12.20 5.94
N HIS A 310 -15.92 12.84 5.11
CA HIS A 310 -14.85 13.72 5.60
C HIS A 310 -15.50 14.75 6.53
N LYS A 311 -15.62 14.41 7.81
CA LYS A 311 -15.78 15.42 8.84
C LYS A 311 -14.51 16.26 8.76
N ASP A 312 -14.69 17.55 8.49
CA ASP A 312 -13.81 18.61 8.98
C ASP A 312 -13.81 18.53 10.52
N SER A 313 -13.26 17.45 11.04
CA SER A 313 -13.02 17.26 12.45
C SER A 313 -11.62 17.83 12.66
N THR A 314 -11.60 19.02 13.22
CA THR A 314 -10.48 19.51 14.02
C THR A 314 -10.42 18.63 15.27
N GLU A 315 -10.13 17.34 15.08
CA GLU A 315 -9.80 16.44 16.17
C GLU A 315 -8.41 16.83 16.65
N ILE A 316 -8.34 17.35 17.87
CA ILE A 316 -7.08 17.58 18.57
C ILE A 316 -6.48 16.20 18.78
N LEU A 317 -5.53 15.82 17.93
CA LEU A 317 -4.77 14.58 18.05
C LEU A 317 -4.05 14.57 19.40
N ASP A 318 -4.12 13.45 20.13
CA ASP A 318 -3.26 13.23 21.30
C ASP A 318 -1.78 13.33 20.89
N ASP A 319 -0.95 13.89 21.77
CA ASP A 319 0.47 14.16 21.53
C ASP A 319 1.24 12.90 21.09
N ASN A 320 0.82 11.71 21.54
CA ASN A 320 1.41 10.43 21.14
C ASN A 320 1.09 10.06 19.68
N ALA A 321 -0.15 10.30 19.23
CA ALA A 321 -0.57 10.02 17.85
C ALA A 321 0.14 10.95 16.87
N VAL A 322 0.31 12.23 17.24
CA VAL A 322 1.11 13.21 16.49
C VAL A 322 2.57 12.73 16.39
N LEU A 323 3.15 12.29 17.49
CA LEU A 323 4.54 11.81 17.54
C LEU A 323 4.77 10.56 16.67
N ASP A 324 3.85 9.60 16.69
CA ASP A 324 3.97 8.38 15.90
C ASP A 324 3.77 8.64 14.40
N LYS A 325 2.84 9.54 14.04
CA LYS A 325 2.69 10.03 12.66
C LYS A 325 3.96 10.71 12.16
N LEU A 326 4.62 11.52 13.01
CA LEU A 326 5.91 12.15 12.69
C LEU A 326 7.04 11.13 12.52
N LYS A 327 7.15 10.13 13.41
CA LYS A 327 8.14 9.05 13.28
C LYS A 327 7.94 8.31 11.96
N TYR A 328 6.71 8.00 11.59
CA TYR A 328 6.37 7.36 10.32
C TYR A 328 6.84 8.21 9.13
N LEU A 329 6.47 9.49 9.08
CA LEU A 329 6.85 10.40 7.99
C LEU A 329 8.37 10.52 7.83
N VAL A 330 9.11 10.64 8.94
CA VAL A 330 10.59 10.71 8.93
C VAL A 330 11.22 9.39 8.48
N GLN A 331 10.72 8.25 8.98
CA GLN A 331 11.21 6.93 8.57
C GLN A 331 10.95 6.66 7.09
N ASN A 332 9.78 7.04 6.60
CA ASN A 332 9.38 6.87 5.21
C ASN A 332 10.29 7.73 4.30
N LYS A 333 10.50 9.01 4.63
CA LYS A 333 11.45 9.88 3.90
C LYS A 333 12.88 9.30 3.87
N LEU A 334 13.39 8.84 5.01
CA LEU A 334 14.73 8.24 5.10
C LEU A 334 14.84 6.92 4.31
N PHE A 335 13.76 6.13 4.24
CA PHE A 335 13.70 4.93 3.42
C PHE A 335 13.83 5.26 1.94
N TRP A 336 13.05 6.22 1.43
CA TRP A 336 13.10 6.64 0.03
C TRP A 336 14.46 7.27 -0.34
N GLN A 337 15.01 8.15 0.50
CA GLN A 337 16.34 8.76 0.26
C GLN A 337 17.45 7.71 0.16
N LYS A 338 17.47 6.73 1.09
CA LYS A 338 18.47 5.67 1.08
C LYS A 338 18.35 4.74 -0.13
N ARG A 339 17.12 4.52 -0.62
CA ARG A 339 16.87 3.52 -1.68
C ARG A 339 17.11 4.05 -3.09
N PHE A 340 16.80 5.33 -3.34
CA PHE A 340 16.83 5.88 -4.69
C PHE A 340 18.00 6.83 -4.94
N ASN A 341 18.81 7.13 -3.93
CA ASN A 341 19.93 8.07 -4.03
C ASN A 341 19.53 9.41 -4.66
N THR A 342 18.24 9.78 -4.52
CA THR A 342 17.68 10.98 -5.12
C THR A 342 17.93 12.17 -4.20
N THR A 343 18.63 13.16 -4.76
CA THR A 343 19.02 14.41 -4.10
C THR A 343 17.98 15.53 -4.23
N SER A 344 16.91 15.33 -5.01
CA SER A 344 15.98 16.40 -5.35
C SER A 344 14.79 16.51 -4.40
N ASP A 345 14.79 17.64 -3.68
CA ASP A 345 13.74 18.35 -2.98
C ASP A 345 12.81 17.56 -2.04
N THR A 346 12.85 17.95 -0.77
CA THR A 346 11.78 17.65 0.18
C THR A 346 10.45 18.16 -0.41
N PRO A 347 9.44 17.29 -0.65
CA PRO A 347 8.20 17.73 -1.27
C PRO A 347 7.56 18.86 -0.46
N PRO A 348 7.07 19.95 -1.09
CA PRO A 348 6.39 21.04 -0.37
C PRO A 348 5.17 20.57 0.44
N SER A 349 4.58 19.41 0.09
CA SER A 349 3.54 18.74 0.88
C SER A 349 4.06 18.18 2.20
N PHE A 350 5.23 17.52 2.21
CA PHE A 350 5.90 17.06 3.43
C PHE A 350 6.22 18.24 4.37
N MET A 351 6.76 19.33 3.82
CA MET A 351 7.07 20.52 4.64
C MET A 351 5.81 21.18 5.18
N ARG A 352 4.71 21.22 4.41
CA ARG A 352 3.41 21.73 4.88
C ARG A 352 2.80 20.85 5.96
N GLU A 353 2.83 19.52 5.81
CA GLU A 353 2.30 18.59 6.81
C GLU A 353 3.13 18.62 8.10
N LEU A 354 4.46 18.72 7.97
CA LEU A 354 5.37 18.92 9.11
C LEU A 354 5.13 20.28 9.79
N GLN A 355 4.94 21.36 9.03
CA GLN A 355 4.63 22.68 9.57
C GLN A 355 3.27 22.72 10.28
N ALA A 356 2.25 22.06 9.73
CA ALA A 356 0.94 21.93 10.35
C ALA A 356 1.01 21.16 11.68
N LEU A 357 1.77 20.06 11.72
CA LEU A 357 2.01 19.28 12.95
C LEU A 357 2.84 20.08 13.99
N LEU A 358 3.75 20.95 13.55
CA LEU A 358 4.60 21.78 14.42
C LEU A 358 3.94 23.11 14.86
N ALA A 359 2.77 23.45 14.31
CA ALA A 359 2.00 24.64 14.70
C ALA A 359 1.24 24.45 16.02
N ASP A 360 1.05 23.19 16.46
CA ASP A 360 0.52 22.89 17.79
C ASP A 360 1.61 23.07 18.87
N THR A 361 1.40 24.02 19.77
CA THR A 361 2.45 24.63 20.60
C THR A 361 2.81 23.82 21.84
N LYS A 362 1.94 22.91 22.32
CA LYS A 362 2.22 22.12 23.54
C LYS A 362 3.14 20.93 23.30
N SER A 363 3.12 20.36 22.10
CA SER A 363 3.92 19.17 21.77
C SER A 363 5.21 19.50 21.00
N LYS A 364 5.38 20.73 20.51
CA LYS A 364 6.52 21.17 19.69
C LYS A 364 7.91 20.87 20.30
N GLU A 365 8.13 21.19 21.58
CA GLU A 365 9.45 20.99 22.23
C GLU A 365 9.77 19.51 22.49
N ALA A 366 8.80 18.73 22.98
CA ALA A 366 8.97 17.30 23.23
C ALA A 366 9.19 16.53 21.91
N MET A 367 8.43 16.89 20.87
CA MET A 367 8.55 16.32 19.52
C MET A 367 9.88 16.65 18.85
N LEU A 368 10.34 17.91 18.93
CA LEU A 368 11.66 18.32 18.42
C LEU A 368 12.79 17.56 19.15
N GLY A 369 12.66 17.35 20.46
CA GLY A 369 13.61 16.57 21.24
C GLY A 369 13.75 15.12 20.75
N GLU A 370 12.65 14.45 20.43
CA GLU A 370 12.65 13.07 19.92
C GLU A 370 13.10 12.98 18.45
N ILE A 371 12.73 13.93 17.60
CA ILE A 371 13.24 14.02 16.21
C ILE A 371 14.76 14.17 16.22
N VAL A 372 15.29 15.05 17.08
CA VAL A 372 16.75 15.25 17.24
C VAL A 372 17.44 14.01 17.81
N LYS A 373 16.81 13.26 18.73
CA LYS A 373 17.35 11.99 19.25
C LYS A 373 17.39 10.90 18.17
N LEU A 374 16.32 10.75 17.39
CA LEU A 374 16.24 9.81 16.26
C LEU A 374 17.29 10.13 15.19
N ALA A 375 17.42 11.41 14.86
CA ALA A 375 18.47 11.94 14.00
C ALA A 375 19.88 11.60 14.52
N LYS A 376 20.19 11.92 15.78
CA LYS A 376 21.49 11.64 16.41
C LYS A 376 21.83 10.15 16.46
N ARG A 377 20.84 9.28 16.71
CA ARG A 377 21.02 7.81 16.70
C ARG A 377 21.36 7.29 15.30
N LYS A 378 20.73 7.83 14.25
CA LYS A 378 21.02 7.49 12.85
C LYS A 378 22.37 8.02 12.37
N VAL A 379 22.76 9.24 12.78
CA VAL A 379 24.06 9.86 12.47
C VAL A 379 25.25 9.01 12.95
N ARG A 380 25.14 8.34 14.11
CA ARG A 380 26.17 7.40 14.57
C ARG A 380 26.30 6.14 13.72
N SER A 381 25.36 5.87 12.81
CA SER A 381 25.27 4.62 12.05
C SER A 381 25.48 4.78 10.53
N SER A 382 25.73 5.99 10.03
CA SER A 382 25.88 6.27 8.59
C SER A 382 26.93 7.34 8.31
N MET A 383 27.68 7.20 7.21
CA MET A 383 28.62 8.21 6.72
C MET A 383 27.93 9.58 6.55
N PHE A 384 28.58 10.63 7.03
CA PHE A 384 28.11 12.02 6.94
C PHE A 384 28.14 12.48 5.48
N THR A 385 26.98 12.80 4.90
CA THR A 385 26.92 13.47 3.61
C THR A 385 26.47 14.93 3.77
N PRO A 386 26.92 15.86 2.90
CA PRO A 386 26.53 17.28 2.94
C PRO A 386 25.00 17.51 2.93
N GLU A 387 24.23 16.61 2.35
CA GLU A 387 22.78 16.71 2.15
C GLU A 387 22.01 16.45 3.45
N VAL A 388 22.50 15.49 4.25
CA VAL A 388 22.01 15.27 5.62
C VAL A 388 22.19 16.55 6.45
N MET A 389 23.28 17.29 6.24
CA MET A 389 23.53 18.56 6.91
C MET A 389 22.62 19.68 6.43
N THR A 390 22.25 19.72 5.15
CA THR A 390 21.27 20.69 4.60
C THR A 390 19.88 20.47 5.19
N PHE A 391 19.40 19.21 5.23
CA PHE A 391 18.12 18.88 5.89
C PHE A 391 18.11 19.27 7.37
N TYR A 392 19.24 19.13 8.07
CA TYR A 392 19.37 19.60 9.46
C TYR A 392 19.36 21.12 9.60
N LYS A 393 19.94 21.86 8.64
CA LYS A 393 19.86 23.33 8.61
C LYS A 393 18.44 23.81 8.39
N GLU A 394 17.69 23.16 7.51
CA GLU A 394 16.27 23.46 7.25
C GLU A 394 15.40 23.17 8.48
N LEU A 395 15.60 22.02 9.15
CA LEU A 395 14.93 21.71 10.41
C LEU A 395 15.27 22.72 11.52
N ALA A 396 16.52 23.19 11.59
CA ALA A 396 16.93 24.20 12.55
C ALA A 396 16.37 25.60 12.23
N ALA A 397 16.19 25.93 10.95
CA ALA A 397 15.57 27.19 10.52
C ALA A 397 14.08 27.26 10.89
N LEU A 398 13.37 26.12 10.94
CA LEU A 398 11.97 26.06 11.41
C LEU A 398 11.82 26.30 12.93
N THR A 399 12.92 26.35 13.69
CA THR A 399 12.93 26.64 15.14
C THR A 399 13.24 28.10 15.49
N ASP A 400 13.55 28.95 14.51
CA ASP A 400 14.02 30.34 14.71
C ASP A 400 12.95 31.30 15.27
N GLU A 401 11.69 30.91 15.38
CA GLU A 401 10.62 31.73 15.97
C GLU A 401 10.51 31.61 17.52
N SER A 402 11.32 30.78 18.17
CA SER A 402 11.28 30.61 19.65
C SER A 402 12.59 31.03 20.33
N ASN A 403 12.49 32.03 21.21
CA ASN A 403 13.59 32.74 21.87
C ASN A 403 14.38 31.86 22.87
N ASN A 404 15.56 31.32 22.48
CA ASN A 404 16.66 31.10 23.44
C ASN A 404 18.03 30.90 22.76
N SER A 405 18.92 31.90 22.83
CA SER A 405 20.14 31.99 22.00
C SER A 405 21.45 31.43 22.61
N ILE A 406 21.47 31.06 23.89
CA ILE A 406 22.75 30.77 24.60
C ILE A 406 23.16 29.29 24.49
N ALA A 407 22.24 28.35 24.68
CA ALA A 407 22.50 26.91 24.45
C ALA A 407 22.70 26.59 22.94
N ARG A 408 22.08 27.41 22.07
CA ARG A 408 22.22 27.42 20.61
C ARG A 408 23.65 27.64 20.16
N ASN A 409 24.29 28.71 20.63
CA ASN A 409 25.65 29.07 20.20
C ASN A 409 26.69 28.06 20.68
N GLN A 410 26.48 27.41 21.82
CA GLN A 410 27.38 26.36 22.32
C GLN A 410 27.24 25.06 21.54
N THR A 411 26.01 24.66 21.18
CA THR A 411 25.77 23.41 20.44
C THR A 411 26.18 23.54 18.97
N ILE A 412 25.88 24.67 18.32
CA ILE A 412 26.31 24.95 16.94
C ILE A 412 27.84 25.10 16.88
N ARG A 413 28.48 25.81 17.84
CA ARG A 413 29.95 25.83 17.92
C ARG A 413 30.54 24.45 18.07
N ARG A 414 29.96 23.60 18.92
CA ARG A 414 30.49 22.26 19.18
C ARG A 414 30.38 21.36 17.95
N ILE A 415 29.25 21.40 17.25
CA ILE A 415 29.05 20.67 15.98
C ILE A 415 29.98 21.20 14.87
N SER A 416 30.19 22.52 14.80
CA SER A 416 31.11 23.14 13.82
C SER A 416 32.57 22.80 14.12
N LEU A 417 32.97 22.81 15.39
CA LEU A 417 34.34 22.46 15.82
C LEU A 417 34.64 20.97 15.59
N ASP A 418 33.69 20.10 15.87
CA ASP A 418 33.82 18.66 15.59
C ASP A 418 33.89 18.39 14.08
N TYR A 419 33.18 19.17 13.25
CA TYR A 419 33.24 19.09 11.79
C TYR A 419 34.58 19.55 11.22
N ASP A 420 35.11 20.68 11.68
CA ASP A 420 36.41 21.19 11.20
C ASP A 420 37.55 20.25 11.60
N ALA A 421 37.49 19.66 12.81
CA ALA A 421 38.44 18.64 13.24
C ALA A 421 38.35 17.36 12.39
N LEU A 422 37.15 16.86 12.09
CA LEU A 422 36.96 15.68 11.26
C LEU A 422 37.33 15.92 9.79
N ARG A 423 37.11 17.13 9.28
CA ARG A 423 37.51 17.55 7.93
C ARG A 423 39.03 17.66 7.80
N GLN A 424 39.72 18.15 8.84
CA GLN A 424 41.18 18.13 8.86
C GLN A 424 41.73 16.70 8.89
N ILE A 425 41.13 15.82 9.69
CA ILE A 425 41.48 14.38 9.69
C ILE A 425 41.24 13.76 8.30
N GLU A 426 40.13 14.06 7.64
CA GLU A 426 39.85 13.57 6.28
C GLU A 426 40.88 14.07 5.25
N ILE A 427 41.23 15.36 5.29
CA ILE A 427 42.26 15.95 4.43
C ILE A 427 43.61 15.26 4.67
N GLU A 428 43.96 15.03 5.93
CA GLU A 428 45.23 14.40 6.32
C GLU A 428 45.29 12.93 5.90
N LEU A 429 44.17 12.19 6.03
CA LEU A 429 44.04 10.82 5.55
C LEU A 429 44.07 10.71 4.01
N LYS A 430 43.51 11.69 3.28
CA LYS A 430 43.61 11.78 1.82
C LYS A 430 45.03 12.11 1.36
N ASN A 431 45.70 13.04 2.04
CA ASN A 431 47.11 13.37 1.76
C ASN A 431 48.06 12.19 2.01
N GLN A 432 47.70 11.29 2.91
CA GLN A 432 48.42 10.05 3.18
C GLN A 432 48.04 8.88 2.23
N ASN A 433 47.15 9.09 1.25
CA ASN A 433 46.58 8.05 0.38
C ASN A 433 45.92 6.87 1.13
N ILE A 434 45.50 7.08 2.39
CA ILE A 434 44.84 6.05 3.20
C ILE A 434 43.36 5.94 2.82
N VAL A 435 42.75 7.05 2.44
CA VAL A 435 41.35 7.16 2.00
C VAL A 435 41.34 7.78 0.61
N LYS A 436 40.61 7.18 -0.34
CA LYS A 436 40.38 7.77 -1.67
C LYS A 436 39.43 8.96 -1.60
#